data_AF-A0A941TH72-F1
#
_entry.id   AF-A0A941TH72-F1
#
_cell.length_a   1.000
_cell.length_b   1.000
_cell.length_c   1.000
_cell.angle_alpha   90.00
_cell.angle_beta   90.00
_cell.angle_gamma   90.00
#
_symmetry.space_group_name_H-M   'P 1'
#
loop_
_entity.id
_entity.type
_entity.pdbx_description
1 polymer ?
#
loop_
_entity_poly.entity_id
_entity_poly.type
_entity_poly.pdbx_seq_one_letter_code
_entity_poly.pdbx_strand_id
1 'polypeptide(L)'
;MAEILIGEGHNGGTITGRPGDILVIRLAENPTTGFRWSATQADPEMLRPQSDDFEPAAGTGLGGGGLRTFRYLLTGGGDTALALQLARPWEATAPRSEFRIRVSIGR
;
A
#
# COMPACT_ATOMS: atom_id res chain seq x y z
N MET A 1 -10.95 -16.69 0.62
CA MET A 1 -10.83 -15.29 1.03
C MET A 1 -9.92 -15.25 2.23
N ALA A 2 -8.65 -14.98 1.98
CA ALA A 2 -7.64 -14.72 2.99
C ALA A 2 -7.20 -13.25 2.93
N GLU A 3 -6.73 -12.73 4.06
CA GLU A 3 -6.05 -11.43 4.12
C GLU A 3 -4.54 -11.66 4.05
N ILE A 4 -3.89 -11.02 3.07
CA ILE A 4 -2.46 -11.03 2.87
C ILE A 4 -1.91 -9.71 3.41
N LEU A 5 -1.39 -9.75 4.64
CA LEU A 5 -0.83 -8.57 5.30
C LEU A 5 0.65 -8.40 4.96
N ILE A 6 1.00 -7.24 4.41
CA ILE A 6 2.37 -6.87 4.10
C ILE A 6 2.68 -5.46 4.61
N GLY A 7 3.97 -5.18 4.72
CA GLY A 7 4.50 -3.86 5.09
C GLY A 7 5.88 -3.64 4.50
N GLU A 8 6.58 -2.61 4.99
CA GLU A 8 7.84 -2.11 4.40
C GLU A 8 8.91 -3.18 4.13
N GLY A 9 9.01 -4.22 4.97
CA GLY A 9 9.96 -5.33 4.78
C GLY A 9 9.73 -6.18 3.53
N HIS A 10 8.61 -6.01 2.83
CA HIS A 10 8.29 -6.70 1.57
C HIS A 10 8.65 -5.86 0.34
N ASN A 11 9.23 -4.68 0.51
CA ASN A 11 9.60 -3.80 -0.60
C ASN A 11 10.60 -4.48 -1.55
N GLY A 12 10.34 -4.39 -2.86
CA GLY A 12 11.06 -5.10 -3.91
C GLY A 12 10.68 -6.58 -4.07
N GLY A 13 9.80 -7.09 -3.20
CA GLY A 13 9.40 -8.49 -3.14
C GLY A 13 8.31 -8.89 -4.14
N THR A 14 7.96 -10.17 -4.08
CA THR A 14 6.82 -10.74 -4.80
C THR A 14 5.85 -11.37 -3.81
N ILE A 15 4.58 -11.05 -3.95
CA ILE A 15 3.48 -11.58 -3.13
C ILE A 15 2.60 -12.45 -4.01
N THR A 16 2.21 -13.60 -3.50
CA THR A 16 1.32 -14.52 -4.21
C THR A 16 -0.03 -14.57 -3.49
N GLY A 17 -1.11 -14.52 -4.26
CA GLY A 17 -2.47 -14.64 -3.76
C GLY A 17 -3.39 -15.32 -4.79
N ARG A 18 -4.68 -15.40 -4.46
CA ARG A 18 -5.72 -15.93 -5.36
C ARG A 18 -6.84 -14.91 -5.57
N PRO A 19 -7.64 -15.03 -6.64
CA PRO A 19 -8.83 -14.20 -6.81
C PRO A 19 -9.75 -14.32 -5.59
N GLY A 20 -10.20 -13.17 -5.08
CA GLY A 20 -11.01 -13.08 -3.86
C GLY A 20 -10.23 -12.88 -2.56
N ASP A 21 -8.89 -12.92 -2.59
CA ASP A 21 -8.08 -12.54 -1.43
C ASP A 21 -7.95 -11.01 -1.33
N ILE A 22 -7.68 -10.52 -0.12
CA ILE A 22 -7.47 -9.10 0.16
C ILE A 22 -6.00 -8.87 0.46
N LEU A 23 -5.33 -8.10 -0.39
CA LEU A 23 -3.99 -7.59 -0.12
C LEU A 23 -4.10 -6.34 0.79
N VAL A 24 -3.52 -6.41 1.97
CA VAL A 24 -3.49 -5.33 2.96
C VAL A 24 -2.05 -4.84 3.10
N ILE A 25 -1.80 -3.58 2.72
CA ILE A 25 -0.48 -2.96 2.76
C ILE A 25 -0.45 -1.94 3.87
N ARG A 26 0.39 -2.15 4.89
CA ARG A 26 0.59 -1.22 6.01
C ARG A 26 1.96 -0.57 5.94
N LEU A 27 1.98 0.75 5.77
CA LEU A 27 3.21 1.53 5.69
C LEU A 27 3.22 2.62 6.75
N ALA A 28 4.37 2.86 7.38
CA ALA A 28 4.52 3.95 8.33
C ALA A 28 4.30 5.31 7.63
N GLU A 29 3.42 6.13 8.20
CA GLU A 29 3.11 7.48 7.72
C GLU A 29 3.11 8.44 8.90
N ASN A 30 3.76 9.60 8.76
CA ASN A 30 3.67 10.66 9.77
C ASN A 30 3.04 11.91 9.15
N PRO A 31 1.73 12.14 9.36
CA PRO A 31 1.00 13.21 8.67
C PRO A 31 1.50 14.61 9.06
N THR A 32 2.14 14.78 10.22
CA THR A 32 2.71 16.08 10.64
C THR A 32 3.82 16.58 9.73
N THR A 33 4.50 15.66 9.03
CA THR A 33 5.60 15.98 8.12
C THR A 33 5.11 16.41 6.74
N GLY A 34 3.82 16.24 6.46
CA GLY A 34 3.17 16.49 5.17
C GLY A 34 3.40 15.41 4.11
N PHE A 35 4.23 14.40 4.38
CA PHE A 35 4.41 13.26 3.50
C PHE A 35 3.23 12.29 3.62
N ARG A 36 2.70 11.83 2.48
CA ARG A 36 1.63 10.83 2.42
C ARG A 36 1.95 9.75 1.41
N TRP A 37 1.60 8.52 1.74
CA TRP A 37 1.63 7.42 0.79
C TRP A 37 0.50 7.58 -0.23
N SER A 38 0.80 7.33 -1.50
CA SER A 38 -0.18 7.26 -2.57
C SER A 38 0.23 6.24 -3.62
N ALA A 39 -0.75 5.60 -4.26
CA ALA A 39 -0.48 4.65 -5.34
C ALA A 39 -0.06 5.37 -6.62
N THR A 40 1.06 4.94 -7.19
CA THR A 40 1.59 5.43 -8.48
C THR A 40 1.38 4.42 -9.60
N GLN A 41 1.30 3.13 -9.24
CA GLN A 41 1.02 2.05 -10.18
C GLN A 41 0.17 0.99 -9.47
N ALA A 42 -1.01 0.71 -10.02
CA ALA A 42 -1.84 -0.42 -9.65
C ALA A 42 -2.75 -0.73 -10.84
N ASP A 43 -2.80 -2.00 -11.24
CA ASP A 43 -3.72 -2.44 -12.29
C ASP A 43 -5.12 -2.63 -11.70
N PRO A 44 -6.13 -1.81 -12.07
CA PRO A 44 -7.46 -1.89 -11.49
C PRO A 44 -8.23 -3.17 -11.88
N GLU A 45 -7.84 -3.87 -12.94
CA GLU A 45 -8.45 -5.14 -13.33
C GLU A 45 -7.97 -6.31 -12.46
N MET A 46 -6.76 -6.20 -11.91
CA MET A 46 -6.14 -7.22 -11.06
C MET A 46 -6.16 -6.88 -9.57
N LEU A 47 -6.04 -5.60 -9.23
CA LEU A 47 -5.94 -5.05 -7.88
C LEU A 47 -7.04 -3.99 -7.70
N ARG A 48 -8.26 -4.42 -7.35
CA ARG A 48 -9.37 -3.50 -7.15
C ARG A 48 -9.25 -2.81 -5.79
N PRO A 49 -9.05 -1.48 -5.72
CA PRO A 49 -8.97 -0.77 -4.44
C PRO A 49 -10.29 -0.92 -3.67
N GLN A 50 -10.18 -1.20 -2.37
CA GLN A 50 -11.30 -1.31 -1.44
C GLN A 50 -11.30 -0.14 -0.45
N SER A 51 -10.15 0.14 0.17
CA SER A 51 -9.99 1.26 1.09
C SER A 51 -8.54 1.75 1.17
N ASP A 52 -8.39 2.97 1.66
CA ASP A 52 -7.14 3.68 1.89
C ASP A 52 -7.33 4.51 3.16
N ASP A 53 -6.87 3.97 4.29
CA ASP A 53 -7.17 4.50 5.62
C ASP A 53 -5.87 4.84 6.36
N PHE A 54 -5.86 5.96 7.08
CA PHE A 54 -4.77 6.30 7.98
C PHE A 54 -5.19 6.02 9.43
N GLU A 55 -4.42 5.17 10.10
CA GLU A 55 -4.61 4.78 11.50
C GLU A 55 -3.49 5.41 12.36
N PRO A 56 -3.80 6.38 13.24
CA PRO A 56 -2.79 6.93 14.15
C PRO A 56 -2.30 5.86 15.13
N ALA A 57 -1.02 5.90 15.51
CA ALA A 57 -0.49 4.94 16.48
C ALA A 57 -1.17 5.12 17.86
N ALA A 58 -1.59 4.02 18.47
CA ALA A 58 -2.27 4.03 19.76
C ALA A 58 -1.42 4.73 20.83
N GLY A 59 -2.03 5.64 21.59
CA GLY A 59 -1.36 6.39 22.66
C GLY A 59 -0.48 7.55 22.19
N THR A 60 -0.38 7.79 20.87
CA THR A 60 0.25 9.01 20.35
C THR A 60 -0.82 10.10 20.24
N GLY A 61 -0.64 11.21 20.94
CA GLY A 61 -1.55 12.36 20.87
C GLY A 61 -1.54 13.04 19.49
N LEU A 62 -2.12 14.25 19.40
CA LEU A 62 -2.01 15.12 18.21
C LEU A 62 -0.52 15.32 17.86
N GLY A 63 -0.03 14.60 16.85
CA GLY A 63 1.35 14.70 16.37
C GLY A 63 2.11 13.38 16.19
N GLY A 64 1.50 12.25 16.59
CA GLY A 64 2.07 10.93 16.40
C GLY A 64 2.14 10.48 14.94
N GLY A 65 3.14 9.65 14.63
CA GLY A 65 3.09 8.81 13.44
C GLY A 65 1.96 7.79 13.50
N GLY A 66 1.69 7.13 12.39
CA GLY A 66 0.68 6.10 12.27
C GLY A 66 0.99 5.14 11.12
N LEU A 67 -0.01 4.36 10.74
CA LEU A 67 0.05 3.44 9.63
C LEU A 67 -0.97 3.87 8.58
N ARG A 68 -0.50 3.98 7.33
CA ARG A 68 -1.39 4.02 6.17
C ARG A 68 -1.67 2.59 5.74
N THR A 69 -2.95 2.24 5.66
CA THR A 69 -3.44 0.91 5.28
C THR A 69 -4.14 1.01 3.92
N PHE A 70 -3.55 0.39 2.90
CA PHE A 70 -4.19 0.20 1.60
C PHE A 70 -4.79 -1.21 1.52
N ARG A 71 -6.03 -1.34 1.05
CA ARG A 71 -6.69 -2.63 0.82
C ARG A 71 -7.02 -2.80 -0.66
N TYR A 72 -6.57 -3.89 -1.26
CA TYR A 72 -6.88 -4.28 -2.64
C TYR A 72 -7.50 -5.66 -2.68
N LEU A 73 -8.63 -5.80 -3.35
CA LEU A 73 -9.21 -7.09 -3.71
C LEU A 73 -8.47 -7.63 -4.95
N LEU A 74 -7.93 -8.83 -4.84
CA LEU A 74 -7.34 -9.53 -5.99
C LEU A 74 -8.47 -10.08 -6.87
N THR A 75 -8.55 -9.62 -8.12
CA THR A 75 -9.67 -9.97 -9.03
C THR A 75 -9.23 -10.67 -10.30
N GLY A 76 -8.06 -10.33 -10.83
CA GLY A 76 -7.51 -10.90 -12.06
C GLY A 76 -6.60 -12.10 -11.82
N GLY A 77 -6.16 -12.76 -12.89
CA GLY A 77 -5.16 -13.84 -12.82
C GLY A 77 -3.88 -13.45 -13.56
N GLY A 78 -2.72 -13.89 -13.07
CA GLY A 78 -1.40 -13.55 -13.63
C GLY A 78 -0.59 -12.61 -12.73
N ASP A 79 0.43 -11.98 -13.30
CA ASP A 79 1.37 -11.13 -12.56
C ASP A 79 1.15 -9.65 -12.85
N THR A 80 1.08 -8.83 -11.81
CA THR A 80 0.99 -7.37 -11.91
C THR A 80 1.97 -6.68 -10.96
N ALA A 81 2.28 -5.42 -11.21
CA ALA A 81 3.13 -4.61 -10.35
C ALA A 81 2.28 -3.59 -9.59
N LEU A 82 2.57 -3.43 -8.31
CA LEU A 82 2.04 -2.37 -7.47
C LEU A 82 3.18 -1.48 -6.99
N ALA A 83 3.02 -0.17 -7.13
CA ALA A 83 3.95 0.83 -6.64
C ALA A 83 3.21 1.93 -5.88
N LEU A 84 3.76 2.31 -4.75
CA LEU A 84 3.33 3.39 -3.88
C LEU A 84 4.51 4.34 -3.66
N GLN A 85 4.23 5.62 -3.47
CA GLN A 85 5.25 6.63 -3.14
C GLN A 85 4.85 7.41 -1.90
N LEU A 86 5.85 7.77 -1.08
CA LEU A 86 5.71 8.67 0.05
C LEU A 86 6.19 10.07 -0.38
N ALA A 87 5.26 10.95 -0.71
CA ALA A 87 5.58 12.28 -1.23
C ALA A 87 4.68 13.35 -0.60
N ARG A 88 5.07 14.62 -0.73
CA ARG A 88 4.20 15.76 -0.43
C ARG A 88 3.41 16.09 -1.70
N PRO A 89 2.07 15.99 -1.69
CA PRO A 89 1.29 16.19 -2.91
C PRO A 89 1.36 17.62 -3.47
N TRP A 90 1.81 18.60 -2.68
CA TRP A 90 1.99 20.00 -3.08
C TRP A 90 3.42 20.36 -3.47
N GLU A 91 4.38 19.44 -3.36
CA GLU A 91 5.79 19.70 -3.63
C GLU A 91 6.21 18.88 -4.86
N ALA A 92 6.77 19.53 -5.89
CA ALA A 92 7.24 18.87 -7.10
C ALA A 92 8.66 18.31 -6.92
N THR A 93 8.89 17.60 -5.81
CA THR A 93 10.17 16.99 -5.45
C THR A 93 10.11 15.46 -5.58
N ALA A 94 11.29 14.83 -5.60
CA ALA A 94 11.37 13.37 -5.61
C ALA A 94 10.67 12.80 -4.36
N PRO A 95 10.00 11.63 -4.47
CA PRO A 95 9.39 10.99 -3.32
C PRO A 95 10.45 10.67 -2.27
N ARG A 96 10.06 10.79 -1.00
CA ARG A 96 10.93 10.46 0.13
C ARG A 96 11.23 8.98 0.21
N SER A 97 10.22 8.17 -0.11
CA SER A 97 10.31 6.70 -0.13
C SER A 97 9.43 6.14 -1.23
N GLU A 98 9.80 4.97 -1.72
CA GLU A 98 9.03 4.20 -2.69
C GLU A 98 8.82 2.79 -2.16
N PHE A 99 7.64 2.24 -2.39
CA PHE A 99 7.27 0.87 -2.06
C PHE A 99 6.79 0.19 -3.33
N ARG A 100 7.46 -0.88 -3.75
CA ARG A 100 7.13 -1.62 -4.96
C ARG A 100 7.11 -3.10 -4.71
N ILE A 101 6.09 -3.78 -5.22
CA ILE A 101 5.99 -5.24 -5.19
C ILE A 101 5.47 -5.77 -6.52
N ARG A 102 5.73 -7.05 -6.77
CA ARG A 102 4.98 -7.84 -7.75
C ARG A 102 3.89 -8.63 -7.03
N VAL A 103 2.70 -8.67 -7.62
CA VAL A 103 1.58 -9.47 -7.14
C VAL A 103 1.30 -10.53 -8.19
N SER A 104 1.46 -11.79 -7.80
CA SER A 104 1.17 -12.96 -8.63
C SER A 104 -0.14 -13.58 -8.16
N ILE A 105 -1.15 -13.56 -9.02
CA ILE A 105 -2.49 -14.06 -8.71
C ILE A 105 -2.69 -15.40 -9.41
N GLY A 106 -2.53 -16.48 -8.64
CA GLY A 106 -2.69 -17.85 -9.10
C GLY A 106 -4.15 -18.27 -9.23
N ARG A 107 -4.44 -19.21 -10.14
CA ARG A 107 -5.77 -19.82 -10.27
C ARG A 107 -6.12 -20.73 -9.09
#